data_AF-A0A2S9FW06-F1
#
_entry.id   AF-A0A2S9FW06-F1
#
_cell.length_a   1.000
_cell.length_b   1.000
_cell.length_c   1.000
_cell.angle_alpha   90.00
_cell.angle_beta   90.00
_cell.angle_gamma   90.00
#
_symmetry.space_group_name_H-M   'P 1'
#
loop_
_entity.id
_entity.type
_entity.pdbx_description
1 polymer ?
#
loop_
_entity_poly.entity_id
_entity_poly.type
_entity_poly.pdbx_seq_one_letter_code
_entity_poly.pdbx_strand_id
1 'polypeptide(L)'
;SEIAASRLGAAAGDTVELPTVDGPKRYRVAGTFRGRMVNDVAVGDVVLVSEAVARADWAAVRDQIAVAYPSSTDATARRGDYLTL
;
A
#
# COMPACT_ATOMS: atom_id res chain seq x y z
N SER A 1 2.89 -3.03 6.66
CA SER A 1 2.54 -2.06 7.72
C SER A 1 2.85 -2.70 9.07
N GLU A 2 2.89 -1.93 10.17
CA GLU A 2 3.06 -2.47 11.53
C GLU A 2 1.98 -3.51 11.90
N ILE A 3 0.72 -3.27 11.49
CA ILE A 3 -0.40 -4.21 11.74
C ILE A 3 -0.16 -5.55 11.04
N ALA A 4 0.15 -5.52 9.73
CA ALA A 4 0.41 -6.73 8.96
C ALA A 4 1.63 -7.50 9.48
N ALA A 5 2.70 -6.78 9.81
CA ALA A 5 3.91 -7.35 10.38
C ALA A 5 3.64 -8.05 11.72
N SER A 6 2.84 -7.42 12.59
CA SER A 6 2.42 -8.01 13.86
C SER A 6 1.58 -9.28 13.66
N ARG A 7 0.64 -9.28 12.72
CA ARG A 7 -0.20 -10.47 12.41
C ARG A 7 0.61 -11.63 11.83
N LEU A 8 1.61 -11.32 11.01
CA LEU A 8 2.50 -12.30 10.40
C LEU A 8 3.64 -12.74 11.35
N GLY A 9 3.80 -12.09 12.51
CA GLY A 9 4.92 -12.35 13.40
C GLY A 9 6.28 -12.04 12.78
N ALA A 10 6.34 -11.03 11.89
CA ALA A 10 7.50 -10.73 11.07
C ALA A 10 8.12 -9.37 11.40
N ALA A 11 9.44 -9.27 11.26
CA ALA A 11 10.24 -8.07 11.43
C ALA A 11 11.18 -7.84 10.22
N ALA A 12 11.89 -6.71 10.24
CA ALA A 12 12.88 -6.40 9.21
C ALA A 12 13.96 -7.49 9.15
N GLY A 13 14.27 -7.97 7.95
CA GLY A 13 15.23 -9.04 7.71
C GLY A 13 14.60 -10.43 7.55
N ASP A 14 13.39 -10.63 8.07
CA ASP A 14 12.68 -11.91 8.00
C ASP A 14 12.20 -12.22 6.57
N THR A 15 11.83 -13.48 6.36
CA THR A 15 11.15 -13.93 5.13
C THR A 15 9.71 -14.26 5.44
N VAL A 16 8.79 -13.70 4.66
CA VAL A 16 7.35 -13.97 4.74
C VAL A 16 6.85 -14.60 3.46
N GLU A 17 5.85 -15.46 3.56
CA GLU A 17 5.12 -15.98 2.40
C GLU A 17 3.82 -15.19 2.23
N LEU A 18 3.60 -14.65 1.04
CA LEU A 18 2.43 -13.83 0.72
C LEU A 18 1.73 -14.41 -0.52
N PRO A 19 0.39 -14.32 -0.59
CA PRO A 19 -0.35 -14.74 -1.77
C PRO A 19 -0.04 -13.82 -2.95
N THR A 20 0.15 -14.40 -4.14
CA THR A 20 0.35 -13.69 -5.42
C THR A 20 -0.62 -14.24 -6.46
N VAL A 21 -0.68 -13.63 -7.66
CA VAL A 21 -1.52 -14.13 -8.77
C VAL A 21 -1.15 -15.54 -9.21
N ASP A 22 0.12 -15.92 -9.10
CA ASP A 22 0.65 -17.24 -9.47
C ASP A 22 0.79 -18.20 -8.28
N GLY A 23 0.17 -17.86 -7.14
CA GLY A 23 0.24 -18.63 -5.89
C GLY A 23 1.15 -18.01 -4.82
N PRO A 24 1.37 -18.67 -3.67
CA PRO A 24 2.20 -18.11 -2.61
C PRO A 24 3.66 -17.92 -3.02
N LYS A 25 4.28 -16.79 -2.64
CA LYS A 25 5.69 -16.47 -2.92
C LYS A 25 6.36 -15.90 -1.68
N ARG A 26 7.67 -16.12 -1.55
CA ARG A 26 8.48 -15.66 -0.42
C ARG A 26 9.14 -14.31 -0.71
N TYR A 27 9.07 -13.42 0.27
CA TYR A 27 9.63 -12.06 0.22
C TYR A 27 10.43 -11.76 1.47
N ARG A 28 11.53 -11.02 1.30
CA ARG A 28 12.29 -10.48 2.43
C ARG A 28 11.66 -9.17 2.91
N VAL A 29 11.39 -9.06 4.20
CA VAL A 29 10.87 -7.84 4.81
C VAL A 29 11.99 -6.82 4.92
N ALA A 30 11.90 -5.72 4.16
CA ALA A 30 12.88 -4.63 4.24
C ALA A 30 12.71 -3.78 5.50
N GLY A 31 11.49 -3.70 6.03
CA GLY A 31 11.14 -2.90 7.21
C GLY A 31 9.63 -2.85 7.43
N THR A 32 9.21 -2.18 8.50
CA THR A 32 7.81 -1.89 8.79
C THR A 32 7.56 -0.39 8.65
N PHE A 33 6.30 -0.02 8.43
CA PHE A 33 5.88 1.37 8.34
C PHE A 33 4.55 1.56 9.07
N ARG A 34 4.39 2.74 9.68
CA ARG A 34 3.14 3.19 10.28
C ARG A 34 2.38 4.07 9.30
N GLY A 35 1.34 3.51 8.68
CA GLY A 35 0.44 4.29 7.82
C GLY A 35 -0.30 5.35 8.64
N ARG A 36 -0.28 6.60 8.18
CA ARG A 36 -1.10 7.70 8.74
C ARG A 36 -2.31 8.04 7.86
N MET A 37 -2.48 7.34 6.74
CA MET A 37 -3.51 7.62 5.75
C MET A 37 -4.86 7.09 6.26
N VAL A 38 -5.81 8.01 6.50
CA VAL A 38 -7.20 7.70 6.84
C VAL A 38 -8.00 7.78 5.54
N ASN A 39 -7.97 6.70 4.77
CA ASN A 39 -9.03 6.42 3.81
C ASN A 39 -9.54 5.00 4.09
N ASP A 40 -10.77 4.70 3.68
CA ASP A 40 -11.43 3.42 3.98
C ASP A 40 -10.73 2.23 3.28
N VAL A 41 -9.76 2.52 2.40
CA VAL A 41 -8.87 1.54 1.74
C VAL A 41 -7.78 1.04 2.70
N ALA A 42 -7.40 1.84 3.72
CA ALA A 42 -6.33 1.51 4.66
C ALA A 42 -6.76 0.58 5.83
N VAL A 43 -7.99 0.07 5.81
CA VAL A 43 -8.50 -0.85 6.87
C VAL A 43 -7.88 -2.26 6.76
N GLY A 44 -7.09 -2.55 5.73
CA GLY A 44 -6.47 -3.86 5.48
C GLY A 44 -4.97 -3.98 5.81
N ASP A 45 -4.45 -5.21 5.69
CA ASP A 45 -3.01 -5.49 5.74
C ASP A 45 -2.33 -4.98 4.46
N VAL A 46 -1.43 -4.00 4.61
CA VAL A 46 -0.76 -3.35 3.48
C VAL A 46 0.72 -3.73 3.43
N VAL A 47 1.17 -4.17 2.26
CA VAL A 47 2.59 -4.32 1.91
C VAL A 47 2.99 -3.22 0.93
N LEU A 48 4.20 -2.68 1.10
CA LEU A 48 4.79 -1.72 0.17
C LEU A 48 5.97 -2.40 -0.52
N VAL A 49 5.92 -2.44 -1.85
CA VAL A 49 6.93 -3.06 -2.71
C VAL A 49 7.26 -2.12 -3.87
N SER A 50 8.28 -2.45 -4.68
CA SER A 50 8.53 -1.71 -5.91
C SER A 50 7.39 -1.88 -6.90
N GLU A 51 7.19 -0.89 -7.78
CA GLU A 51 6.14 -0.94 -8.81
C GLU A 51 6.23 -2.20 -9.67
N ALA A 52 7.45 -2.57 -10.10
CA ALA A 52 7.66 -3.77 -10.91
C ALA A 52 7.17 -5.04 -10.21
N VAL A 53 7.42 -5.17 -8.90
CA VAL A 53 6.96 -6.31 -8.10
C VAL A 53 5.45 -6.25 -7.89
N ALA A 54 4.88 -5.07 -7.61
CA ALA A 54 3.43 -4.91 -7.47
C ALA A 54 2.67 -5.33 -8.74
N ARG A 55 3.18 -4.95 -9.91
CA ARG A 55 2.58 -5.30 -11.21
C ARG A 55 2.74 -6.78 -11.53
N ALA A 56 3.92 -7.35 -11.29
CA ALA A 56 4.20 -8.75 -11.61
C ALA A 56 3.47 -9.72 -10.67
N ASP A 57 3.61 -9.53 -9.36
CA ASP A 57 3.18 -10.52 -8.38
C ASP A 57 1.71 -10.30 -7.92
N TRP A 58 1.18 -9.07 -7.99
CA TRP A 58 -0.19 -8.78 -7.56
C TRP A 58 -1.10 -8.24 -8.66
N ALA A 59 -0.63 -8.18 -9.91
CA ALA A 59 -1.34 -7.55 -11.02
C ALA A 59 -1.91 -6.18 -10.62
N ALA A 60 -1.14 -5.39 -9.87
CA ALA A 60 -1.57 -4.06 -9.44
C ALA A 60 -1.77 -3.16 -10.69
N VAL A 61 -3.02 -2.99 -11.09
CA VAL A 61 -3.44 -2.27 -12.31
C VAL A 61 -4.05 -0.89 -12.04
N ARG A 62 -4.30 -0.54 -10.76
CA ARG A 62 -4.82 0.78 -10.39
C ARG A 62 -3.73 1.62 -9.77
N ASP A 63 -3.36 2.69 -10.46
CA ASP A 63 -2.57 3.76 -9.87
C ASP A 63 -3.51 4.57 -8.98
N GLN A 64 -3.33 4.47 -7.66
CA GLN A 64 -3.97 5.40 -6.73
C GLN A 64 -3.03 6.59 -6.51
N ILE A 65 -3.54 7.78 -6.77
CA ILE A 65 -2.80 9.02 -6.54
C ILE A 65 -3.28 9.61 -5.21
N ALA A 66 -2.36 9.73 -4.24
CA ALA A 66 -2.59 10.47 -3.02
C ALA A 66 -1.93 11.85 -3.15
N VAL A 67 -2.73 12.91 -3.09
CA VAL A 67 -2.25 14.30 -3.15
C VAL A 67 -2.30 14.90 -1.77
N ALA A 68 -1.15 15.38 -1.29
CA ALA A 68 -1.06 16.11 -0.03
C ALA A 68 -1.52 17.55 -0.24
N TYR A 69 -2.67 17.90 0.34
CA TYR A 69 -3.16 19.28 0.37
C TYR A 69 -2.81 19.94 1.71
N PRO A 70 -2.46 21.25 1.73
CA PRO A 70 -2.21 21.98 2.97
C PRO A 70 -3.41 22.05 3.92
N SER A 71 -4.63 21.94 3.38
CA SER A 71 -5.88 21.95 4.15
C SER A 71 -6.98 21.09 3.50
N SER A 72 -8.02 20.75 4.25
CA SER A 72 -9.23 20.09 3.74
C SER A 72 -10.02 20.97 2.77
N THR A 73 -9.98 22.30 2.95
CA THR A 73 -10.57 23.28 2.03
C THR A 73 -9.87 23.22 0.68
N ASP A 74 -8.54 23.23 0.66
CA ASP A 74 -7.75 23.10 -0.58
C ASP A 74 -8.03 21.78 -1.28
N ALA A 75 -8.12 20.69 -0.53
CA ALA A 75 -8.46 19.37 -1.07
C ALA A 75 -9.85 19.36 -1.72
N THR A 76 -10.85 19.98 -1.09
CA THR A 76 -12.23 20.03 -1.59
C THR A 76 -12.33 20.89 -2.86
N ALA A 77 -11.65 22.04 -2.88
CA ALA A 77 -11.63 22.94 -4.04
C ALA A 77 -11.03 22.28 -5.29
N ARG A 78 -10.09 21.35 -5.12
CA ARG A 78 -9.38 20.65 -6.19
C ARG A 78 -10.02 19.32 -6.61
N ARG A 79 -11.13 18.92 -5.97
CA ARG A 79 -11.81 17.65 -6.26
C ARG A 79 -12.21 17.51 -7.73
N GLY A 80 -12.63 18.60 -8.38
CA GLY A 80 -13.04 18.62 -9.78
C GLY A 80 -11.92 18.26 -10.76
N ASP A 81 -10.66 18.57 -10.41
CA ASP A 81 -9.49 18.38 -11.27
C ASP A 81 -9.23 16.88 -11.57
N TYR A 82 -9.75 15.97 -10.74
CA TYR A 82 -9.52 14.52 -10.85
C TYR A 82 -10.73 13.74 -11.36
N LEU A 83 -11.89 14.38 -11.55
CA LEU A 83 -13.07 13.71 -12.10
C LEU A 83 -12.98 13.49 -13.63
N THR A 84 -11.93 14.00 -14.28
CA THR A 84 -11.72 13.97 -15.73
C THR A 84 -10.43 13.27 -16.16
N LEU A 85 -9.74 12.61 -15.21
CA LEU A 85 -8.62 11.69 -15.46
C LEU A 85 -9.14 10.30 -15.81
#